data_AF-A0A1R2C1M1-F1
#
_entry.id   AF-A0A1R2C1M1-F1
#
_cell.length_a   1.000
_cell.length_b   1.000
_cell.length_c   1.000
_cell.angle_alpha   90.00
_cell.angle_beta   90.00
_cell.angle_gamma   90.00
#
_symmetry.space_group_name_H-M   'P 1'
#
loop_
_entity.id
_entity.type
_entity.pdbx_description
1 polymer ?
#
loop_
_entity_poly.entity_id
_entity_poly.type
_entity_poly.pdbx_seq_one_letter_code
_entity_poly.pdbx_strand_id
1 'polypeptide(L)'
;MAYVDWFFSIISFLTIGINVPNIPKKSKSFKNKIHDIADTSELWLETQRLSSNILKSLHPKETLKSKKKEIIDKAKLRYKKINKSIHTAHFMKTRDKLVFVFTLICLASACYILGKYPCSFYIYYIVAVIVLIPMRFVSYRIQKYHYFLLDFCYYGNVICVMYLYLYPSNAIAFNISAAFALGPLLVAVPLFTNSFVPHSIDKITSLVIHLLPALAIWSIKSSECPAFAESMILLPFGEFYFYSATTYLVWILVYYLIMFRIAYERWQRKGNLTLYKWVMEDTTTLTYAYCGLLGERFRPLMFMSQHALSSLILIVVAYAQLVNVWVLTGSIIIITCWSFWNGAGYYIDLFASRYEKDIQKIEEIYQKLG
;
A
#
# COMPACT_ATOMS: atom_id res chain seq x y z
N MET A 1 22.74 -29.78 -10.58
CA MET A 1 22.58 -29.19 -9.23
C MET A 1 23.12 -27.76 -9.11
N ALA A 2 23.82 -27.19 -10.10
CA ALA A 2 24.36 -25.81 -10.03
C ALA A 2 23.41 -24.67 -10.48
N TYR A 3 22.18 -24.97 -10.91
CA TYR A 3 21.20 -23.96 -11.38
C TYR A 3 20.17 -23.54 -10.32
N VAL A 4 20.07 -24.31 -9.23
CA VAL A 4 19.16 -24.02 -8.11
C VAL A 4 19.79 -22.96 -7.18
N ASP A 5 21.11 -22.98 -7.02
CA ASP A 5 21.84 -22.03 -6.18
C ASP A 5 21.83 -20.60 -6.74
N TRP A 6 21.77 -20.41 -8.06
CA TRP A 6 21.69 -19.06 -8.65
C TRP A 6 20.31 -18.41 -8.44
N PHE A 7 19.23 -19.21 -8.48
CA PHE A 7 17.87 -18.74 -8.21
C PHE A 7 17.68 -18.40 -6.72
N PHE A 8 18.26 -19.21 -5.82
CA PHE A 8 18.33 -18.87 -4.40
C PHE A 8 19.28 -17.71 -4.10
N SER A 9 20.35 -17.50 -4.85
CA SER A 9 21.22 -16.33 -4.70
C SER A 9 20.55 -15.02 -5.12
N ILE A 10 19.63 -15.00 -6.08
CA ILE A 10 18.86 -13.78 -6.41
C ILE A 10 17.80 -13.50 -5.34
N ILE A 11 17.14 -14.54 -4.81
CA ILE A 11 16.20 -14.40 -3.69
C ILE A 11 16.95 -14.02 -2.40
N SER A 12 18.16 -14.56 -2.20
CA SER A 12 19.08 -14.21 -1.11
C SER A 12 19.63 -12.80 -1.29
N PHE A 13 19.94 -12.36 -2.49
CA PHE A 13 20.34 -10.96 -2.78
C PHE A 13 19.18 -9.97 -2.62
N LEU A 14 17.94 -10.42 -2.78
CA LEU A 14 16.72 -9.67 -2.47
C LEU A 14 16.32 -9.75 -0.98
N THR A 15 16.91 -10.65 -0.19
CA THR A 15 16.65 -10.83 1.26
C THR A 15 17.85 -10.49 2.16
N ILE A 16 19.05 -10.30 1.61
CA ILE A 16 20.24 -9.76 2.28
C ILE A 16 20.12 -8.24 2.25
N GLY A 17 19.25 -7.81 3.13
CA GLY A 17 18.74 -6.46 3.29
C GLY A 17 17.54 -6.43 4.24
N ILE A 18 17.25 -7.52 4.97
CA ILE A 18 16.35 -7.54 6.13
C ILE A 18 17.03 -6.80 7.29
N ASN A 19 17.27 -5.51 7.08
CA ASN A 19 16.94 -4.56 8.11
C ASN A 19 15.43 -4.39 7.95
N VAL A 20 14.65 -4.95 8.88
CA VAL A 20 13.22 -4.66 8.99
C VAL A 20 13.10 -3.15 8.82
N PRO A 21 12.47 -2.62 7.74
CA PRO A 21 12.35 -1.19 7.60
C PRO A 21 11.60 -0.73 8.83
N ASN A 22 12.31 0.05 9.65
CA ASN A 22 11.72 0.82 10.73
C ASN A 22 10.44 1.41 10.15
N ILE A 23 9.30 0.97 10.67
CA ILE A 23 8.00 1.60 10.44
C ILE A 23 8.27 3.10 10.45
N PRO A 24 8.01 3.87 9.37
CA PRO A 24 8.44 5.24 9.31
C PRO A 24 7.97 5.97 10.56
N LYS A 25 8.94 6.31 11.43
CA LYS A 25 8.77 7.16 12.59
C LYS A 25 8.41 8.54 12.05
N LYS A 26 7.14 8.75 11.69
CA LYS A 26 6.42 10.05 11.63
C LYS A 26 5.08 9.88 10.94
N SER A 27 4.10 9.43 11.70
CA SER A 27 2.85 10.19 11.74
C SER A 27 2.98 11.15 12.92
N LYS A 28 3.28 12.43 12.64
CA LYS A 28 3.09 13.52 13.62
C LYS A 28 1.67 13.47 14.21
N SER A 29 0.70 12.92 13.48
CA SER A 29 -0.67 12.68 13.94
C SER A 29 -0.80 11.58 15.02
N PHE A 30 0.09 10.60 15.07
CA PHE A 30 0.02 9.47 16.02
C PHE A 30 0.76 9.77 17.33
N LYS A 31 1.89 10.48 17.28
CA LYS A 31 2.51 11.06 18.48
C LYS A 31 1.55 12.02 19.20
N ASN A 32 0.78 12.81 18.45
CA ASN A 32 -0.23 13.70 19.03
C ASN A 32 -1.37 12.92 19.72
N LYS A 33 -1.82 11.78 19.17
CA LYS A 33 -2.86 10.94 19.79
C LYS A 33 -2.41 10.23 21.07
N ILE A 34 -1.13 9.85 21.17
CA ILE A 34 -0.59 9.20 22.38
C ILE A 34 -0.28 10.25 23.46
N HIS A 35 0.15 11.45 23.08
CA HIS A 35 0.19 12.60 23.98
C HIS A 35 -1.20 12.88 24.53
N ASP A 36 -2.24 12.95 23.70
CA ASP A 36 -3.63 13.23 24.13
C ASP A 36 -4.17 12.23 25.18
N ILE A 37 -3.73 10.96 25.17
CA ILE A 37 -4.21 9.92 26.11
C ILE A 37 -3.45 9.93 27.45
N ALA A 38 -2.11 10.10 27.41
CA ALA A 38 -1.32 10.29 28.63
C ALA A 38 -1.66 11.62 29.32
N ASP A 39 -1.93 12.65 28.51
CA ASP A 39 -2.46 13.93 28.96
C ASP A 39 -3.82 13.70 29.63
N THR A 40 -4.74 12.85 29.14
CA THR A 40 -6.01 12.59 29.87
C THR A 40 -5.89 11.97 31.27
N SER A 41 -4.87 11.15 31.56
CA SER A 41 -4.66 10.61 32.92
C SER A 41 -3.98 11.63 33.86
N GLU A 42 -2.98 12.37 33.35
CA GLU A 42 -2.41 13.51 34.08
C GLU A 42 -3.45 14.60 34.31
N LEU A 43 -4.33 14.84 33.34
CA LEU A 43 -5.42 15.82 33.37
C LEU A 43 -6.53 15.41 34.34
N TRP A 44 -6.76 14.13 34.59
CA TRP A 44 -7.69 13.66 35.62
C TRP A 44 -7.13 13.91 37.03
N LEU A 45 -5.82 13.66 37.21
CA LEU A 45 -5.10 13.96 38.45
C LEU A 45 -4.94 15.46 38.67
N GLU A 46 -4.72 16.22 37.60
CA GLU A 46 -4.58 17.67 37.63
C GLU A 46 -5.94 18.36 37.78
N THR A 47 -7.04 17.85 37.21
CA THR A 47 -8.39 18.35 37.53
C THR A 47 -8.80 18.04 38.96
N GLN A 48 -8.41 16.88 39.52
CA GLN A 48 -8.58 16.63 40.95
C GLN A 48 -7.79 17.61 41.81
N ARG A 49 -6.50 17.86 41.49
CA ARG A 49 -5.64 18.82 42.20
C ARG A 49 -6.09 20.28 42.04
N LEU A 50 -6.54 20.70 40.85
CA LEU A 50 -7.11 22.02 40.63
C LEU A 50 -8.43 22.16 41.39
N SER A 51 -9.30 21.14 41.39
CA SER A 51 -10.55 21.20 42.14
C SER A 51 -10.30 21.40 43.64
N SER A 52 -9.30 20.70 44.20
CA SER A 52 -8.93 20.84 45.61
C SER A 52 -8.28 22.19 45.95
N ASN A 53 -7.50 22.76 45.02
CA ASN A 53 -6.83 24.05 45.21
C ASN A 53 -7.78 25.25 44.98
N ILE A 54 -8.77 25.10 44.11
CA ILE A 54 -9.84 26.09 43.88
C ILE A 54 -10.79 26.15 45.09
N LEU A 55 -11.09 25.01 45.71
CA LEU A 55 -11.87 24.96 46.96
C LEU A 55 -11.17 25.67 48.12
N LYS A 56 -9.83 25.66 48.15
CA LYS A 56 -9.01 26.28 49.20
C LYS A 56 -8.78 27.79 49.06
N SER A 57 -9.09 28.41 47.91
CA SER A 57 -8.71 29.81 47.60
C SER A 57 -9.87 30.81 47.51
N LEU A 58 -11.00 30.53 48.17
CA LEU A 58 -12.22 31.33 48.05
C LEU A 58 -12.28 32.51 49.06
N HIS A 59 -11.89 33.73 48.63
CA HIS A 59 -12.55 35.07 48.82
C HIS A 59 -11.65 36.28 48.39
N PRO A 60 -12.17 37.50 48.10
CA PRO A 60 -13.24 38.00 47.20
C PRO A 60 -12.64 38.84 46.01
N LYS A 61 -13.33 39.51 45.06
CA LYS A 61 -14.57 39.36 44.27
C LYS A 61 -14.42 40.36 43.08
N GLU A 62 -13.81 39.95 41.96
CA GLU A 62 -14.04 40.46 40.57
C GLU A 62 -13.02 39.86 39.60
N THR A 63 -11.72 39.95 39.94
CA THR A 63 -10.60 39.26 39.26
C THR A 63 -10.73 37.74 39.30
N LEU A 64 -11.37 37.20 40.35
CA LEU A 64 -11.72 35.78 40.43
C LEU A 64 -12.82 35.40 39.43
N LYS A 65 -13.76 36.30 39.13
CA LYS A 65 -14.87 36.06 38.22
C LYS A 65 -14.39 36.01 36.77
N SER A 66 -13.46 36.90 36.40
CA SER A 66 -12.81 36.90 35.09
C SER A 66 -11.86 35.70 34.92
N LYS A 67 -11.01 35.40 35.91
CA LYS A 67 -10.16 34.19 35.88
C LYS A 67 -10.98 32.90 35.85
N LYS A 68 -12.07 32.81 36.62
CA LYS A 68 -13.00 31.66 36.61
C LYS A 68 -13.67 31.51 35.25
N LYS A 69 -14.09 32.62 34.61
CA LYS A 69 -14.66 32.61 33.26
C LYS A 69 -13.64 32.13 32.22
N GLU A 70 -12.40 32.62 32.28
CA GLU A 70 -11.33 32.19 31.38
C GLU A 70 -10.99 30.69 31.53
N ILE A 71 -10.92 30.19 32.77
CA ILE A 71 -10.69 28.76 33.05
C ILE A 71 -11.86 27.92 32.51
N ILE A 72 -13.11 28.34 32.73
CA ILE A 72 -14.30 27.67 32.22
C ILE A 72 -14.32 27.67 30.69
N ASP A 73 -13.95 28.78 30.04
CA ASP A 73 -13.95 28.89 28.58
C ASP A 73 -12.82 28.04 27.96
N LYS A 74 -11.63 28.00 28.58
CA LYS A 74 -10.55 27.06 28.22
C LYS A 74 -11.00 25.60 28.39
N ALA A 75 -11.70 25.28 29.48
CA ALA A 75 -12.24 23.94 29.71
C ALA A 75 -13.31 23.55 28.68
N LYS A 76 -14.21 24.48 28.30
CA LYS A 76 -15.22 24.28 27.25
C LYS A 76 -14.60 24.07 25.87
N LEU A 77 -13.57 24.85 25.51
CA LEU A 77 -12.83 24.69 24.25
C LEU A 77 -12.13 23.33 24.18
N ARG A 78 -11.47 22.92 25.27
CA ARG A 78 -10.84 21.60 25.40
C ARG A 78 -11.87 20.48 25.32
N TYR A 79 -12.99 20.59 26.03
CA TYR A 79 -14.10 19.63 25.97
C TYR A 79 -14.66 19.51 24.54
N LYS A 80 -14.88 20.62 23.82
CA LYS A 80 -15.31 20.59 22.41
C LYS A 80 -14.29 19.87 21.51
N LYS A 81 -12.99 20.10 21.73
CA LYS A 81 -11.91 19.43 20.96
C LYS A 81 -11.89 17.93 21.22
N ILE A 82 -11.99 17.51 22.50
CA ILE A 82 -12.05 16.11 22.92
C ILE A 82 -13.32 15.45 22.36
N ASN A 83 -14.48 16.07 22.53
CA ASN A 83 -15.75 15.52 22.04
C ASN A 83 -15.75 15.35 20.52
N LYS A 84 -15.22 16.34 19.77
CA LYS A 84 -15.02 16.21 18.32
C LYS A 84 -14.07 15.06 17.97
N SER A 85 -12.98 14.89 18.72
CA SER A 85 -12.03 13.79 18.53
C SER A 85 -12.68 12.42 18.80
N ILE A 86 -13.49 12.30 19.86
CA ILE A 86 -14.23 11.08 20.23
C ILE A 86 -15.27 10.73 19.15
N HIS A 87 -16.09 11.69 18.71
CA HIS A 87 -17.07 11.44 17.63
C HIS A 87 -16.38 11.02 16.32
N THR A 88 -15.26 11.67 15.99
CA THR A 88 -14.45 11.29 14.82
C THR A 88 -13.89 9.87 14.99
N ALA A 89 -13.41 9.51 16.19
CA ALA A 89 -12.88 8.18 16.48
C ALA A 89 -13.96 7.09 16.41
N HIS A 90 -15.17 7.37 16.92
CA HIS A 90 -16.30 6.44 16.82
C HIS A 90 -16.71 6.23 15.36
N PHE A 91 -16.83 7.32 14.58
CA PHE A 91 -17.12 7.24 13.15
C PHE A 91 -16.05 6.43 12.39
N MET A 92 -14.77 6.69 12.65
CA MET A 92 -13.66 5.92 12.05
C MET A 92 -13.76 4.45 12.42
N LYS A 93 -14.02 4.10 13.68
CA LYS A 93 -14.15 2.71 14.13
C LYS A 93 -15.30 1.99 13.42
N THR A 94 -16.46 2.63 13.28
CA THR A 94 -17.61 2.05 12.57
C THR A 94 -17.29 1.86 11.09
N ARG A 95 -16.73 2.88 10.43
CA ARG A 95 -16.30 2.77 9.03
C ARG A 95 -15.30 1.62 8.84
N ASP A 96 -14.26 1.56 9.67
CA ASP A 96 -13.21 0.55 9.58
C ASP A 96 -13.78 -0.86 9.80
N LYS A 97 -14.76 -1.01 10.70
CA LYS A 97 -15.49 -2.28 10.89
C LYS A 97 -16.32 -2.66 9.67
N LEU A 98 -17.04 -1.72 9.06
CA LEU A 98 -17.82 -1.97 7.85
C LEU A 98 -16.93 -2.37 6.67
N VAL A 99 -15.83 -1.65 6.45
CA VAL A 99 -14.84 -1.96 5.41
C VAL A 99 -14.20 -3.32 5.65
N PHE A 100 -13.90 -3.66 6.90
CA PHE A 100 -13.38 -4.96 7.28
C PHE A 100 -14.33 -6.09 6.90
N VAL A 101 -15.59 -6.01 7.32
CA VAL A 101 -16.62 -7.02 7.00
C VAL A 101 -16.83 -7.12 5.49
N PHE A 102 -16.97 -5.98 4.81
CA PHE A 102 -17.16 -5.95 3.36
C PHE A 102 -15.98 -6.58 2.61
N THR A 103 -14.75 -6.31 3.03
CA THR A 103 -13.55 -6.92 2.43
C THR A 103 -13.53 -8.44 2.62
N LEU A 104 -13.94 -8.95 3.79
CA LEU A 104 -14.04 -10.39 4.02
C LEU A 104 -15.12 -11.05 3.17
N ILE A 105 -16.27 -10.38 2.99
CA ILE A 105 -17.31 -10.83 2.06
C ILE A 105 -16.74 -10.89 0.64
N CYS A 106 -16.05 -9.83 0.19
CA CYS A 106 -15.39 -9.80 -1.12
C CYS A 106 -14.37 -10.94 -1.28
N LEU A 107 -13.54 -11.21 -0.25
CA LEU A 107 -12.59 -12.32 -0.26
C LEU A 107 -13.32 -13.68 -0.40
N ALA A 108 -14.38 -13.90 0.39
CA ALA A 108 -15.17 -15.13 0.33
C ALA A 108 -15.83 -15.31 -1.05
N SER A 109 -16.39 -14.23 -1.62
CA SER A 109 -16.94 -14.21 -2.97
C SER A 109 -15.87 -14.49 -4.02
N ALA A 110 -14.68 -13.90 -3.90
CA ALA A 110 -13.56 -14.16 -4.81
C ALA A 110 -13.16 -15.63 -4.80
N CYS A 111 -13.01 -16.24 -3.62
CA CYS A 111 -12.71 -17.68 -3.48
C CYS A 111 -13.82 -18.56 -4.08
N TYR A 112 -15.09 -18.25 -3.82
CA TYR A 112 -16.22 -18.98 -4.39
C TYR A 112 -16.26 -18.91 -5.92
N ILE A 113 -16.12 -17.72 -6.50
CA ILE A 113 -16.11 -17.52 -7.95
C ILE A 113 -14.91 -18.25 -8.55
N LEU A 114 -13.72 -18.12 -7.96
CA LEU A 114 -12.52 -18.78 -8.47
C LEU A 114 -12.64 -20.31 -8.45
N GLY A 115 -13.27 -20.88 -7.42
CA GLY A 115 -13.47 -22.33 -7.31
C GLY A 115 -14.61 -22.89 -8.16
N LYS A 116 -15.75 -22.20 -8.23
CA LYS A 116 -16.96 -22.69 -8.92
C LYS A 116 -17.09 -22.21 -10.36
N TYR A 117 -16.66 -20.98 -10.65
CA TYR A 117 -16.80 -20.29 -11.93
C TYR A 117 -15.50 -19.59 -12.34
N PRO A 118 -14.37 -20.31 -12.47
CA PRO A 118 -13.05 -19.71 -12.72
C PRO A 118 -13.00 -18.85 -13.99
N CYS A 119 -13.76 -19.24 -15.03
CA CYS A 119 -13.85 -18.50 -16.28
C CYS A 119 -14.58 -17.16 -16.18
N SER A 120 -15.32 -16.92 -15.10
CA SER A 120 -15.99 -15.65 -14.83
C SER A 120 -15.21 -14.76 -13.86
N PHE A 121 -14.08 -15.24 -13.30
CA PHE A 121 -13.32 -14.51 -12.31
C PHE A 121 -12.75 -13.18 -12.85
N TYR A 122 -12.46 -13.08 -14.14
CA TYR A 122 -12.00 -11.83 -14.75
C TYR A 122 -13.03 -10.70 -14.62
N ILE A 123 -14.34 -11.02 -14.59
CA ILE A 123 -15.41 -10.04 -14.38
C ILE A 123 -15.31 -9.47 -12.97
N TYR A 124 -15.09 -10.34 -11.96
CA TYR A 124 -14.87 -9.92 -10.58
C TYR A 124 -13.67 -8.97 -10.47
N TYR A 125 -12.57 -9.30 -11.13
CA TYR A 125 -11.39 -8.43 -11.21
C TYR A 125 -11.70 -7.06 -11.85
N ILE A 126 -12.38 -7.04 -13.01
CA ILE A 126 -12.73 -5.79 -13.71
C ILE A 126 -13.62 -4.90 -12.82
N VAL A 127 -14.64 -5.48 -12.18
CA VAL A 127 -15.53 -4.76 -11.26
C VAL A 127 -14.74 -4.17 -10.09
N ALA A 128 -13.84 -4.96 -9.48
CA ALA A 128 -13.01 -4.48 -8.40
C ALA A 128 -12.14 -3.28 -8.82
N VAL A 129 -11.54 -3.33 -10.02
CA VAL A 129 -10.72 -2.25 -10.57
C VAL A 129 -11.54 -0.99 -10.85
N ILE A 130 -12.70 -1.12 -11.52
CA ILE A 130 -13.58 -0.01 -11.88
C ILE A 130 -14.16 0.68 -10.64
N VAL A 131 -14.36 -0.03 -9.53
CA VAL A 131 -14.83 0.56 -8.28
C VAL A 131 -13.69 1.18 -7.49
N LEU A 132 -12.59 0.44 -7.28
CA LEU A 132 -11.55 0.85 -6.33
C LEU A 132 -10.61 1.93 -6.88
N ILE A 133 -10.29 1.93 -8.19
CA ILE A 133 -9.39 2.95 -8.76
C ILE A 133 -10.01 4.35 -8.70
N PRO A 134 -11.29 4.60 -9.08
CA PRO A 134 -11.90 5.91 -8.93
C PRO A 134 -12.01 6.37 -7.47
N MET A 135 -12.36 5.47 -6.55
CA MET A 135 -12.35 5.78 -5.11
C MET A 135 -10.95 6.21 -4.64
N ARG A 136 -9.92 5.50 -5.09
CA ARG A 136 -8.52 5.86 -4.81
C ARG A 136 -8.14 7.19 -5.45
N PHE A 137 -8.59 7.50 -6.67
CA PHE A 137 -8.34 8.78 -7.31
C PHE A 137 -8.80 9.94 -6.42
N VAL A 138 -10.04 9.90 -5.94
CA VAL A 138 -10.59 10.93 -5.04
C VAL A 138 -9.74 11.05 -3.78
N SER A 139 -9.43 9.92 -3.14
CA SER A 139 -8.62 9.88 -1.91
C SER A 139 -7.21 10.46 -2.12
N TYR A 140 -6.54 10.09 -3.21
CA TYR A 140 -5.17 10.52 -3.51
C TYR A 140 -5.11 11.98 -3.96
N ARG A 141 -6.18 12.52 -4.56
CA ARG A 141 -6.28 13.95 -4.85
C ARG A 141 -6.32 14.76 -3.55
N ILE A 142 -7.13 14.34 -2.58
CA ILE A 142 -7.24 14.99 -1.26
C ILE A 142 -5.89 14.92 -0.51
N GLN A 143 -5.21 13.78 -0.58
CA GLN A 143 -3.93 13.55 0.11
C GLN A 143 -2.70 14.09 -0.63
N LYS A 144 -2.86 14.69 -1.82
CA LYS A 144 -1.76 15.14 -2.70
C LYS A 144 -0.85 14.01 -3.23
N TYR A 145 -1.37 12.79 -3.36
CA TYR A 145 -0.69 11.58 -3.85
C TYR A 145 -1.06 11.18 -5.29
N HIS A 146 -1.78 12.04 -6.02
CA HIS A 146 -2.32 11.69 -7.33
C HIS A 146 -1.28 11.36 -8.42
N TYR A 147 -0.01 11.73 -8.23
CA TYR A 147 1.04 11.33 -9.16
C TYR A 147 1.40 9.83 -9.07
N PHE A 148 1.09 9.15 -7.94
CA PHE A 148 1.20 7.69 -7.85
C PHE A 148 0.25 6.96 -8.83
N LEU A 149 -0.83 7.61 -9.28
CA LEU A 149 -1.76 7.01 -10.24
C LEU A 149 -1.18 6.90 -11.65
N LEU A 150 -0.01 7.49 -11.90
CA LEU A 150 0.75 7.33 -13.13
C LEU A 150 1.69 6.13 -13.08
N ASP A 151 1.85 5.49 -11.93
CA ASP A 151 2.76 4.37 -11.77
C ASP A 151 2.34 3.16 -12.62
N PHE A 152 3.30 2.29 -12.92
CA PHE A 152 3.15 1.22 -13.89
C PHE A 152 1.99 0.26 -13.60
N CYS A 153 1.66 0.01 -12.33
CA CYS A 153 0.56 -0.88 -11.98
C CYS A 153 -0.79 -0.40 -12.52
N TYR A 154 -1.06 0.91 -12.56
CA TYR A 154 -2.30 1.44 -13.14
C TYR A 154 -2.34 1.22 -14.65
N TYR A 155 -1.21 1.47 -15.33
CA TYR A 155 -1.07 1.19 -16.76
C TYR A 155 -1.25 -0.31 -17.07
N GLY A 156 -0.57 -1.18 -16.32
CA GLY A 156 -0.71 -2.63 -16.47
C GLY A 156 -2.14 -3.13 -16.26
N ASN A 157 -2.87 -2.57 -15.29
CA ASN A 157 -4.28 -2.90 -15.07
C ASN A 157 -5.15 -2.45 -16.26
N VAL A 158 -4.90 -1.25 -16.82
CA VAL A 158 -5.61 -0.79 -18.03
C VAL A 158 -5.38 -1.75 -19.19
N ILE A 159 -4.13 -2.17 -19.44
CA ILE A 159 -3.80 -3.13 -20.50
C ILE A 159 -4.51 -4.47 -20.26
N CYS A 160 -4.49 -4.99 -19.02
CA CYS A 160 -5.17 -6.23 -18.67
C CYS A 160 -6.69 -6.13 -18.86
N VAL A 161 -7.32 -5.03 -18.44
CA VAL A 161 -8.76 -4.81 -18.62
C VAL A 161 -9.12 -4.70 -20.10
N MET A 162 -8.31 -3.99 -20.90
CA MET A 162 -8.52 -3.89 -22.35
C MET A 162 -8.43 -5.26 -23.03
N TYR A 163 -7.46 -6.10 -22.68
CA TYR A 163 -7.41 -7.48 -23.18
C TYR A 163 -8.67 -8.26 -22.80
N LEU A 164 -9.01 -8.29 -21.51
CA LEU A 164 -10.10 -9.12 -20.99
C LEU A 164 -11.50 -8.70 -21.50
N TYR A 165 -11.70 -7.41 -21.79
CA TYR A 165 -13.00 -6.87 -22.20
C TYR A 165 -13.12 -6.55 -23.69
N LEU A 166 -12.08 -5.99 -24.30
CA LEU A 166 -12.13 -5.49 -25.68
C LEU A 166 -11.49 -6.45 -26.69
N TYR A 167 -10.45 -7.19 -26.29
CA TYR A 167 -9.64 -8.01 -27.21
C TYR A 167 -9.44 -9.46 -26.72
N PRO A 168 -10.49 -10.19 -26.31
CA PRO A 168 -10.36 -11.52 -25.70
C PRO A 168 -9.78 -12.59 -26.65
N SER A 169 -9.93 -12.43 -27.97
CA SER A 169 -9.36 -13.34 -28.98
C SER A 169 -7.94 -12.97 -29.43
N ASN A 170 -7.36 -11.86 -28.97
CA ASN A 170 -6.06 -11.42 -29.44
C ASN A 170 -4.91 -12.04 -28.63
N ALA A 171 -4.14 -12.93 -29.27
CA ALA A 171 -3.01 -13.61 -28.63
C ALA A 171 -1.90 -12.65 -28.17
N ILE A 172 -1.59 -11.60 -28.94
CA ILE A 172 -0.57 -10.61 -28.54
C ILE A 172 -1.02 -9.87 -27.28
N ALA A 173 -2.29 -9.45 -27.21
CA ALA A 173 -2.86 -8.77 -26.06
C ALA A 173 -2.87 -9.67 -24.80
N PHE A 174 -3.16 -10.97 -24.95
CA PHE A 174 -3.02 -11.95 -23.87
C PHE A 174 -1.58 -12.00 -23.35
N ASN A 175 -0.60 -12.17 -24.24
CA ASN A 175 0.80 -12.33 -23.87
C ASN A 175 1.36 -11.08 -23.17
N ILE A 176 1.05 -9.88 -23.66
CA ILE A 176 1.42 -8.61 -23.00
C ILE A 176 0.77 -8.52 -21.61
N SER A 177 -0.54 -8.80 -21.51
CA SER A 177 -1.28 -8.71 -20.25
C SER A 177 -0.74 -9.72 -19.22
N ALA A 178 -0.46 -10.95 -19.66
CA ALA A 178 0.12 -11.98 -18.83
C ALA A 178 1.55 -11.63 -18.40
N ALA A 179 2.37 -11.05 -19.28
CA ALA A 179 3.71 -10.56 -18.94
C ALA A 179 3.68 -9.55 -17.81
N PHE A 180 2.76 -8.57 -17.88
CA PHE A 180 2.64 -7.53 -16.87
C PHE A 180 2.03 -8.05 -15.58
N ALA A 181 0.94 -8.81 -15.66
CA ALA A 181 0.24 -9.38 -14.52
C ALA A 181 1.15 -10.31 -13.70
N LEU A 182 1.86 -11.23 -14.34
CA LEU A 182 2.66 -12.27 -13.68
C LEU A 182 4.09 -11.84 -13.35
N GLY A 183 4.59 -10.80 -14.03
CA GLY A 183 5.91 -10.25 -13.77
C GLY A 183 5.83 -9.07 -12.79
N PRO A 184 5.97 -7.82 -13.27
CA PRO A 184 6.04 -6.63 -12.42
C PRO A 184 4.87 -6.44 -11.46
N LEU A 185 3.61 -6.76 -11.84
CA LEU A 185 2.46 -6.54 -10.95
C LEU A 185 2.44 -7.54 -9.79
N LEU A 186 2.57 -8.84 -10.08
CA LEU A 186 2.58 -9.87 -9.04
C LEU A 186 3.78 -9.73 -8.10
N VAL A 187 4.98 -9.49 -8.64
CA VAL A 187 6.21 -9.34 -7.82
C VAL A 187 6.24 -8.02 -7.06
N ALA A 188 5.47 -7.01 -7.47
CA ALA A 188 5.28 -5.79 -6.68
C ALA A 188 4.60 -6.05 -5.33
N VAL A 189 3.90 -7.17 -5.14
CA VAL A 189 3.30 -7.54 -3.84
C VAL A 189 4.38 -7.69 -2.75
N PRO A 190 5.37 -8.60 -2.87
CA PRO A 190 6.45 -8.69 -1.89
C PRO A 190 7.37 -7.46 -1.93
N LEU A 191 7.68 -6.92 -3.11
CA LEU A 191 8.64 -5.80 -3.26
C LEU A 191 8.20 -4.54 -2.51
N PHE A 192 6.91 -4.19 -2.58
CA PHE A 192 6.36 -3.03 -1.87
C PHE A 192 5.66 -3.41 -0.58
N THR A 193 5.88 -4.64 -0.08
CA THR A 193 5.26 -5.17 1.13
C THR A 193 3.75 -4.92 1.18
N ASN A 194 3.08 -5.17 0.06
CA ASN A 194 1.63 -5.07 -0.02
C ASN A 194 1.00 -6.12 0.91
N SER A 195 0.14 -5.65 1.81
CA SER A 195 -0.43 -6.45 2.89
C SER A 195 -1.93 -6.55 2.77
N PHE A 196 -2.47 -7.71 3.10
CA PHE A 196 -3.91 -7.88 3.29
C PHE A 196 -4.34 -7.28 4.63
N VAL A 197 -4.95 -6.09 4.59
CA VAL A 197 -5.39 -5.34 5.78
C VAL A 197 -6.85 -4.96 5.59
N PRO A 198 -7.82 -5.80 6.03
CA PRO A 198 -9.21 -5.70 5.57
C PRO A 198 -9.94 -4.41 5.92
N HIS A 199 -9.51 -3.67 6.95
CA HIS A 199 -10.12 -2.39 7.32
C HIS A 199 -9.60 -1.20 6.49
N SER A 200 -8.53 -1.39 5.70
CA SER A 200 -7.88 -0.33 4.95
C SER A 200 -8.16 -0.46 3.45
N ILE A 201 -9.09 0.36 2.95
CA ILE A 201 -9.41 0.43 1.52
C ILE A 201 -8.15 0.66 0.68
N ASP A 202 -7.22 1.49 1.17
CA ASP A 202 -5.98 1.75 0.44
C ASP A 202 -5.09 0.50 0.36
N LYS A 203 -4.85 -0.21 1.47
CA LYS A 203 -4.04 -1.45 1.41
C LYS A 203 -4.68 -2.52 0.55
N ILE A 204 -6.01 -2.68 0.64
CA ILE A 204 -6.76 -3.63 -0.18
C ILE A 204 -6.73 -3.22 -1.66
N THR A 205 -6.89 -1.95 -2.00
CA THR A 205 -6.82 -1.50 -3.40
C THR A 205 -5.42 -1.74 -3.97
N SER A 206 -4.35 -1.52 -3.19
CA SER A 206 -2.99 -1.88 -3.62
C SER A 206 -2.85 -3.37 -3.85
N LEU A 207 -3.35 -4.22 -2.95
CA LEU A 207 -3.29 -5.66 -3.16
C LEU A 207 -4.09 -6.09 -4.40
N VAL A 208 -5.27 -5.50 -4.62
CA VAL A 208 -6.14 -5.79 -5.76
C VAL A 208 -5.43 -5.55 -7.09
N ILE A 209 -4.86 -4.35 -7.29
CA ILE A 209 -4.22 -3.99 -8.58
C ILE A 209 -2.93 -4.77 -8.86
N HIS A 210 -2.34 -5.41 -7.85
CA HIS A 210 -1.09 -6.18 -8.01
C HIS A 210 -1.34 -7.70 -8.09
N LEU A 211 -2.34 -8.22 -7.36
CA LEU A 211 -2.59 -9.67 -7.25
C LEU A 211 -3.72 -10.18 -8.16
N LEU A 212 -4.85 -9.47 -8.24
CA LEU A 212 -6.01 -9.97 -9.00
C LEU A 212 -5.78 -10.09 -10.51
N PRO A 213 -4.98 -9.25 -11.20
CA PRO A 213 -4.64 -9.48 -12.60
C PRO A 213 -4.01 -10.86 -12.82
N ALA A 214 -3.08 -11.26 -11.93
CA ALA A 214 -2.43 -12.57 -12.01
C ALA A 214 -3.43 -13.71 -11.77
N LEU A 215 -4.34 -13.57 -10.79
CA LEU A 215 -5.40 -14.53 -10.54
C LEU A 215 -6.37 -14.66 -11.74
N ALA A 216 -6.70 -13.57 -12.42
CA ALA A 216 -7.56 -13.59 -13.60
C ALA A 216 -6.89 -14.28 -14.79
N ILE A 217 -5.61 -14.01 -15.05
CA ILE A 217 -4.84 -14.72 -16.08
C ILE A 217 -4.70 -16.21 -15.74
N TRP A 218 -4.41 -16.51 -14.47
CA TRP A 218 -4.30 -17.88 -13.99
C TRP A 218 -5.62 -18.66 -14.10
N SER A 219 -6.75 -18.05 -13.75
CA SER A 219 -8.05 -18.71 -13.83
C SER A 219 -8.43 -19.03 -15.27
N ILE A 220 -8.17 -18.10 -16.19
CA ILE A 220 -8.41 -18.30 -17.63
C ILE A 220 -7.54 -19.44 -18.18
N LYS A 221 -6.23 -19.40 -17.89
CA LYS A 221 -5.27 -20.40 -18.39
C LYS A 221 -5.49 -21.78 -17.78
N SER A 222 -5.69 -21.86 -16.46
CA SER A 222 -5.78 -23.14 -15.74
C SER A 222 -7.12 -23.85 -15.93
N SER A 223 -8.18 -23.10 -16.28
CA SER A 223 -9.50 -23.66 -16.55
C SER A 223 -9.84 -23.72 -18.05
N GLU A 224 -8.87 -23.44 -18.92
CA GLU A 224 -9.00 -23.53 -20.38
C GLU A 224 -10.28 -22.85 -20.90
N CYS A 225 -10.50 -21.61 -20.46
CA CYS A 225 -11.78 -20.95 -20.65
C CYS A 225 -12.13 -20.73 -22.13
N PRO A 226 -13.27 -21.24 -22.63
CA PRO A 226 -13.59 -21.24 -24.07
C PRO A 226 -13.59 -19.85 -24.72
N ALA A 227 -14.05 -18.82 -24.00
CA ALA A 227 -14.09 -17.44 -24.48
C ALA A 227 -12.71 -16.84 -24.80
N PHE A 228 -11.63 -17.47 -24.33
CA PHE A 228 -10.25 -17.03 -24.52
C PHE A 228 -9.41 -18.06 -25.27
N ALA A 229 -10.02 -19.13 -25.79
CA ALA A 229 -9.28 -20.26 -26.38
C ALA A 229 -8.35 -19.83 -27.52
N GLU A 230 -8.79 -18.87 -28.35
CA GLU A 230 -8.02 -18.35 -29.50
C GLU A 230 -6.80 -17.51 -29.09
N SER A 231 -6.85 -16.83 -27.93
CA SER A 231 -5.78 -15.94 -27.47
C SER A 231 -4.77 -16.62 -26.57
N MET A 232 -5.11 -17.76 -25.95
CA MET A 232 -4.27 -18.50 -24.99
C MET A 232 -3.07 -19.23 -25.62
N ILE A 233 -2.60 -18.78 -26.79
CA ILE A 233 -1.39 -19.26 -27.43
C ILE A 233 -0.21 -18.49 -26.85
N LEU A 234 0.70 -19.19 -26.17
CA LEU A 234 1.96 -18.60 -25.71
C LEU A 234 2.85 -18.33 -26.91
N LEU A 235 3.19 -17.07 -27.15
CA LEU A 235 4.10 -16.69 -28.23
C LEU A 235 5.51 -17.22 -27.96
N PRO A 236 6.33 -17.47 -29.00
CA PRO A 236 7.75 -17.72 -28.83
C PRO A 236 8.39 -16.61 -27.99
N PHE A 237 9.39 -16.97 -27.17
CA PHE A 237 10.02 -16.05 -26.22
C PHE A 237 10.43 -14.70 -26.83
N GLY A 238 11.02 -14.71 -28.02
CA GLY A 238 11.46 -13.47 -28.69
C GLY A 238 10.30 -12.51 -28.97
N GLU A 239 9.17 -13.02 -29.47
CA GLU A 239 7.98 -12.21 -29.74
C GLU A 239 7.30 -11.76 -28.44
N PHE A 240 7.13 -12.68 -27.49
CA PHE A 240 6.59 -12.37 -26.17
C PHE A 240 7.36 -11.22 -25.51
N TYR A 241 8.70 -11.31 -25.51
CA TYR A 241 9.57 -10.32 -24.91
C TYR A 241 9.51 -9.00 -25.69
N PHE A 242 9.57 -9.04 -27.03
CA PHE A 242 9.53 -7.85 -27.86
C PHE A 242 8.23 -7.04 -27.68
N TYR A 243 7.06 -7.68 -27.77
CA TYR A 243 5.78 -7.00 -27.62
C TYR A 243 5.58 -6.46 -26.20
N SER A 244 5.96 -7.24 -25.18
CA SER A 244 5.83 -6.83 -23.78
C SER A 244 6.78 -5.68 -23.43
N ALA A 245 8.05 -5.77 -23.85
CA ALA A 245 9.04 -4.72 -23.64
C ALA A 245 8.67 -3.43 -24.38
N THR A 246 8.22 -3.53 -25.63
CA THR A 246 7.80 -2.36 -26.41
C THR A 246 6.60 -1.67 -25.77
N THR A 247 5.60 -2.44 -25.32
CA THR A 247 4.42 -1.88 -24.64
C THR A 247 4.80 -1.26 -23.28
N TYR A 248 5.80 -1.81 -22.61
CA TYR A 248 6.36 -1.26 -21.38
C TYR A 248 7.13 0.05 -21.64
N LEU A 249 7.90 0.14 -22.73
CA LEU A 249 8.64 1.35 -23.12
C LEU A 249 7.71 2.55 -23.35
N VAL A 250 6.50 2.33 -23.87
CA VAL A 250 5.49 3.39 -24.00
C VAL A 250 5.20 4.03 -22.64
N TRP A 251 5.00 3.23 -21.59
CA TRP A 251 4.79 3.75 -20.24
C TRP A 251 6.03 4.50 -19.72
N ILE A 252 7.23 3.97 -19.91
CA ILE A 252 8.47 4.65 -19.50
C ILE A 252 8.56 6.06 -20.09
N LEU A 253 8.33 6.18 -21.40
CA LEU A 253 8.45 7.45 -22.11
C LEU A 253 7.41 8.45 -21.60
N VAL A 254 6.15 8.03 -21.52
CA VAL A 254 5.05 8.87 -21.04
C VAL A 254 5.27 9.28 -19.58
N TYR A 255 5.64 8.33 -18.71
CA TYR A 255 5.91 8.60 -17.31
C TYR A 255 7.07 9.58 -17.13
N TYR A 256 8.19 9.38 -17.84
CA TYR A 256 9.34 10.26 -17.73
C TYR A 256 9.02 11.69 -18.17
N LEU A 257 8.35 11.84 -19.31
CA LEU A 257 7.91 13.14 -19.82
C LEU A 257 7.00 13.85 -18.82
N ILE A 258 5.98 13.16 -18.30
CA ILE A 258 5.05 13.77 -17.35
C ILE A 258 5.75 14.09 -16.03
N MET A 259 6.48 13.15 -15.44
CA MET A 259 6.98 13.27 -14.07
C MET A 259 8.23 14.15 -13.95
N PHE A 260 9.14 14.07 -14.91
CA PHE A 260 10.46 14.70 -14.82
C PHE A 260 10.65 15.86 -15.80
N ARG A 261 9.83 15.98 -16.85
CA ARG A 261 9.88 17.14 -17.76
C ARG A 261 8.74 18.13 -17.52
N ILE A 262 7.49 17.68 -17.42
CA ILE A 262 6.31 18.56 -17.38
C ILE A 262 5.93 18.94 -15.93
N ALA A 263 5.80 17.95 -15.06
CA ALA A 263 5.25 18.14 -13.72
C ALA A 263 6.30 18.35 -12.63
N TYR A 264 7.60 18.24 -12.95
CA TYR A 264 8.70 18.22 -11.98
C TYR A 264 8.63 19.37 -10.98
N GLU A 265 8.70 20.61 -11.47
CA GLU A 265 8.65 21.81 -10.63
C GLU A 265 7.32 21.92 -9.88
N ARG A 266 6.21 21.51 -10.51
CA ARG A 266 4.88 21.60 -9.93
C ARG A 266 4.72 20.70 -8.72
N TRP A 267 5.11 19.42 -8.82
CA TRP A 267 4.94 18.49 -7.71
C TRP A 267 5.93 18.77 -6.59
N GLN A 268 7.12 19.29 -6.89
CA GLN A 268 8.06 19.78 -5.88
C GLN A 268 7.51 20.98 -5.11
N ARG A 269 7.12 22.04 -5.82
CA ARG A 269 6.59 23.28 -5.21
C ARG A 269 5.35 23.04 -4.37
N LYS A 270 4.45 22.16 -4.81
CA LYS A 270 3.19 21.85 -4.09
C LYS A 270 3.36 20.82 -2.97
N GLY A 271 4.57 20.26 -2.81
CA GLY A 271 4.87 19.24 -1.82
C GLY A 271 4.11 17.93 -2.06
N ASN A 272 3.83 17.60 -3.32
CA ASN A 272 3.19 16.33 -3.67
C ASN A 272 4.16 15.17 -3.41
N LEU A 273 3.61 14.05 -2.93
CA LEU A 273 4.37 12.80 -2.82
C LEU A 273 4.31 12.07 -4.16
N THR A 274 5.44 11.56 -4.59
CA THR A 274 5.63 10.77 -5.81
C THR A 274 6.42 9.52 -5.44
N LEU A 275 6.34 8.46 -6.25
CA LEU A 275 7.14 7.25 -6.01
C LEU A 275 8.63 7.59 -5.96
N TYR A 276 9.13 8.36 -6.93
CA TYR A 276 10.51 8.85 -6.94
C TYR A 276 10.88 9.55 -5.63
N LYS A 277 10.07 10.51 -5.17
CA LYS A 277 10.36 11.25 -3.93
C LYS A 277 10.36 10.32 -2.71
N TRP A 278 9.41 9.40 -2.64
CA TRP A 278 9.30 8.45 -1.53
C TRP A 278 10.51 7.50 -1.46
N VAL A 279 10.94 6.95 -2.60
CA VAL A 279 12.11 6.08 -2.66
C VAL A 279 13.41 6.85 -2.36
N MET A 280 13.54 8.08 -2.86
CA MET A 280 14.72 8.92 -2.62
C MET A 280 14.77 9.54 -1.22
N GLU A 281 13.71 9.42 -0.42
CA GLU A 281 13.69 9.91 0.97
C GLU A 281 14.55 9.01 1.90
N ASP A 282 14.65 7.71 1.58
CA ASP A 282 15.48 6.77 2.34
C ASP A 282 16.85 6.59 1.70
N THR A 283 17.83 7.33 2.23
CA THR A 283 19.21 7.35 1.74
C THR A 283 20.01 6.10 2.08
N THR A 284 19.43 5.17 2.87
CA THR A 284 20.12 3.93 3.29
C THR A 284 19.88 2.77 2.32
N THR A 285 18.99 2.96 1.34
CA THR A 285 18.59 1.89 0.42
C THR A 285 19.61 1.69 -0.71
N LEU A 286 19.72 0.44 -1.18
CA LEU A 286 20.49 0.12 -2.40
C LEU A 286 19.99 0.88 -3.62
N THR A 287 18.68 1.18 -3.67
CA THR A 287 18.08 1.99 -4.72
C THR A 287 18.64 3.43 -4.71
N TYR A 288 18.75 4.05 -3.54
CA TYR A 288 19.35 5.37 -3.42
C TYR A 288 20.82 5.40 -3.89
N ALA A 289 21.58 4.37 -3.51
CA ALA A 289 22.97 4.20 -3.92
C ALA A 289 23.10 4.02 -5.45
N TYR A 290 22.33 3.10 -6.04
CA TYR A 290 22.28 2.88 -7.49
C TYR A 290 21.91 4.16 -8.24
N CYS A 291 20.89 4.87 -7.77
CA CYS A 291 20.44 6.09 -8.44
C CYS A 291 21.44 7.24 -8.32
N GLY A 292 22.42 7.16 -7.42
CA GLY A 292 23.49 8.14 -7.26
C GLY A 292 24.76 7.87 -8.09
N LEU A 293 24.89 6.72 -8.77
CA LEU A 293 26.14 6.30 -9.43
C LEU A 293 26.66 7.30 -10.48
N LEU A 294 25.76 7.99 -11.18
CA LEU A 294 26.12 9.01 -12.18
C LEU A 294 26.02 10.45 -11.64
N GLY A 295 25.82 10.61 -10.32
CA GLY A 295 25.63 11.90 -9.66
C GLY A 295 24.17 12.36 -9.56
N GLU A 296 23.90 13.31 -8.66
CA GLU A 296 22.55 13.78 -8.30
C GLU A 296 21.72 14.28 -9.50
N ARG A 297 22.37 14.89 -10.50
CA ARG A 297 21.71 15.38 -11.72
C ARG A 297 21.03 14.27 -12.51
N PHE A 298 21.62 13.07 -12.55
CA PHE A 298 21.15 11.94 -13.34
C PHE A 298 20.25 10.99 -12.54
N ARG A 299 19.99 11.29 -11.28
CA ARG A 299 19.18 10.44 -10.38
C ARG A 299 17.78 10.11 -10.92
N PRO A 300 17.02 11.03 -11.53
CA PRO A 300 15.75 10.68 -12.19
C PRO A 300 15.92 9.67 -13.32
N LEU A 301 16.98 9.78 -14.12
CA LEU A 301 17.25 8.86 -15.21
C LEU A 301 17.65 7.48 -14.67
N MET A 302 18.48 7.44 -13.64
CA MET A 302 18.86 6.19 -12.98
C MET A 302 17.67 5.50 -12.30
N PHE A 303 16.76 6.27 -11.71
CA PHE A 303 15.50 5.71 -11.19
C PHE A 303 14.69 5.02 -12.30
N MET A 304 14.58 5.66 -13.48
CA MET A 304 13.92 5.04 -14.62
C MET A 304 14.68 3.82 -15.15
N SER A 305 16.02 3.84 -15.17
CA SER A 305 16.81 2.69 -15.64
C SER A 305 16.67 1.49 -14.70
N GLN A 306 16.61 1.72 -13.39
CA GLN A 306 16.35 0.66 -12.42
C GLN A 306 14.95 0.06 -12.64
N HIS A 307 13.92 0.89 -12.78
CA HIS A 307 12.57 0.43 -13.08
C HIS A 307 12.53 -0.39 -14.37
N ALA A 308 13.22 0.08 -15.42
CA ALA A 308 13.30 -0.60 -16.70
C ALA A 308 13.96 -1.97 -16.56
N LEU A 309 15.15 -2.03 -15.96
CA LEU A 309 15.91 -3.26 -15.79
C LEU A 309 15.11 -4.28 -14.97
N SER A 310 14.53 -3.86 -13.84
CA SER A 310 13.70 -4.74 -13.01
C SER A 310 12.48 -5.26 -13.79
N SER A 311 11.78 -4.40 -14.53
CA SER A 311 10.58 -4.82 -15.26
C SER A 311 10.90 -5.76 -16.42
N LEU A 312 11.99 -5.52 -17.15
CA LEU A 312 12.45 -6.38 -18.24
C LEU A 312 12.85 -7.77 -17.73
N ILE A 313 13.53 -7.85 -16.58
CA ILE A 313 13.84 -9.13 -15.92
C ILE A 313 12.54 -9.85 -15.51
N LEU A 314 11.59 -9.12 -14.93
CA LEU A 314 10.32 -9.71 -14.47
C LEU A 314 9.42 -10.19 -15.62
N ILE A 315 9.55 -9.63 -16.83
CA ILE A 315 8.91 -10.18 -18.04
C ILE A 315 9.47 -11.58 -18.35
N VAL A 316 10.78 -11.82 -18.19
CA VAL A 316 11.36 -13.16 -18.36
C VAL A 316 10.80 -14.14 -17.32
N VAL A 317 10.65 -13.69 -16.07
CA VAL A 317 10.03 -14.50 -15.01
C VAL A 317 8.57 -14.82 -15.32
N ALA A 318 7.81 -13.87 -15.91
CA ALA A 318 6.44 -14.12 -16.35
C ALA A 318 6.38 -15.19 -17.45
N TYR A 319 7.31 -15.17 -18.42
CA TYR A 319 7.39 -16.21 -19.45
C TYR A 319 7.63 -17.59 -18.84
N ALA A 320 8.59 -17.71 -17.92
CA ALA A 320 8.89 -18.98 -17.25
C ALA A 320 7.68 -19.54 -16.48
N GLN A 321 6.89 -18.66 -15.85
CA GLN A 321 5.63 -19.05 -15.20
C GLN A 321 4.59 -19.56 -16.22
N LEU A 322 4.46 -18.91 -17.39
CA LEU A 322 3.47 -19.31 -18.40
C LEU A 322 3.78 -20.64 -19.09
N VAL A 323 5.05 -21.03 -19.14
CA VAL A 323 5.48 -22.34 -19.67
C VAL A 323 5.06 -23.49 -18.75
N ASN A 324 5.00 -23.26 -17.43
CA ASN A 324 4.66 -24.30 -16.46
C ASN A 324 3.58 -23.85 -15.48
N VAL A 325 2.37 -24.42 -15.63
CA VAL A 325 1.20 -24.08 -14.80
C VAL A 325 1.43 -24.30 -13.30
N TRP A 326 2.29 -25.24 -12.90
CA TRP A 326 2.62 -25.49 -11.50
C TRP A 326 3.49 -24.37 -10.91
N VAL A 327 4.45 -23.86 -11.69
CA VAL A 327 5.27 -22.71 -11.30
C VAL A 327 4.41 -21.46 -11.18
N LEU A 328 3.52 -21.23 -12.13
CA LEU A 328 2.53 -20.15 -12.09
C LEU A 328 1.60 -20.26 -10.87
N THR A 329 1.04 -21.44 -10.61
CA THR A 329 0.13 -21.65 -9.48
C THR A 329 0.86 -21.46 -8.15
N GLY A 330 2.06 -22.03 -8.05
CA GLY A 330 2.92 -21.92 -6.87
C GLY A 330 3.33 -20.47 -6.58
N SER A 331 3.69 -19.68 -7.59
CA SER A 331 4.07 -18.27 -7.39
C SER A 331 2.91 -17.44 -6.84
N ILE A 332 1.70 -17.63 -7.37
CA ILE A 332 0.49 -16.94 -6.89
C ILE A 332 0.16 -17.34 -5.46
N ILE A 333 0.22 -18.64 -5.12
CA ILE A 333 -0.02 -19.11 -3.75
C ILE A 333 1.01 -18.49 -2.78
N ILE A 334 2.30 -18.58 -3.10
CA ILE A 334 3.38 -18.05 -2.26
C ILE A 334 3.19 -16.56 -2.02
N ILE A 335 2.92 -15.78 -3.07
CA ILE A 335 2.78 -14.33 -2.99
C ILE A 335 1.48 -13.93 -2.27
N THR A 336 0.41 -14.70 -2.44
CA THR A 336 -0.83 -14.50 -1.67
C THR A 336 -0.57 -14.73 -0.18
N CYS A 337 0.08 -15.84 0.18
CA CYS A 337 0.48 -16.14 1.57
C CYS A 337 1.40 -15.06 2.13
N TRP A 338 2.35 -14.54 1.34
CA TRP A 338 3.21 -13.43 1.72
C TRP A 338 2.40 -12.17 2.08
N SER A 339 1.37 -11.84 1.29
CA SER A 339 0.50 -10.69 1.57
C SER A 339 -0.30 -10.87 2.88
N PHE A 340 -0.68 -12.10 3.21
CA PHE A 340 -1.35 -12.43 4.47
C PHE A 340 -0.39 -12.37 5.66
N TRP A 341 0.84 -12.86 5.50
CA TRP A 341 1.88 -12.78 6.52
C TRP A 341 2.20 -11.32 6.88
N ASN A 342 2.40 -10.46 5.86
CA ASN A 342 2.61 -9.04 6.09
C ASN A 342 1.38 -8.34 6.70
N GLY A 343 0.18 -8.84 6.38
CA GLY A 343 -1.07 -8.40 7.01
C GLY A 343 -1.12 -8.77 8.49
N ALA A 344 -0.71 -9.98 8.84
CA ALA A 344 -0.66 -10.46 10.21
C ALA A 344 0.32 -9.62 11.06
N GLY A 345 1.51 -9.32 10.54
CA GLY A 345 2.47 -8.41 11.22
C GLY A 345 1.87 -7.04 11.52
N TYR A 346 1.07 -6.47 10.60
CA TYR A 346 0.37 -5.20 10.87
C TYR A 346 -0.56 -5.28 12.09
N TYR A 347 -1.20 -6.42 12.34
CA TYR A 347 -2.11 -6.56 13.47
C TYR A 347 -1.36 -6.99 14.74
N ILE A 348 -0.58 -8.06 14.66
CA ILE A 348 0.09 -8.69 15.81
C ILE A 348 1.13 -7.73 16.38
N ASP A 349 2.06 -7.24 15.57
CA ASP A 349 3.18 -6.41 16.05
C ASP A 349 2.69 -5.03 16.50
N LEU A 350 1.67 -4.48 15.82
CA LEU A 350 1.10 -3.18 16.21
C LEU A 350 0.34 -3.26 17.53
N PHE A 351 -0.42 -4.32 17.78
CA PHE A 351 -1.11 -4.48 19.06
C PHE A 351 -0.13 -4.83 20.18
N ALA A 352 0.82 -5.72 19.93
CA ALA A 352 1.88 -6.05 20.88
C ALA A 352 2.69 -4.82 21.29
N SER A 353 3.18 -4.04 20.32
CA SER A 353 3.95 -2.82 20.60
C SER A 353 3.15 -1.71 21.28
N ARG A 354 1.82 -1.68 21.17
CA ARG A 354 0.96 -0.78 21.95
C ARG A 354 0.84 -1.26 23.39
N TYR A 355 0.59 -2.55 23.57
CA TYR A 355 0.49 -3.17 24.88
C TYR A 355 1.79 -3.02 25.68
N GLU A 356 2.95 -3.27 25.05
CA GLU A 356 4.26 -3.04 25.65
C GLU A 356 4.47 -1.59 26.11
N LYS A 357 4.09 -0.61 25.28
CA LYS A 357 4.19 0.81 25.64
C LYS A 357 3.26 1.20 26.78
N ASP A 358 2.08 0.62 26.85
CA ASP A 358 1.14 0.88 27.93
C ASP A 358 1.66 0.28 29.24
N ILE A 359 2.29 -0.91 29.21
CA ILE A 359 3.00 -1.49 30.37
C ILE A 359 4.17 -0.59 30.80
N GLN A 360 5.02 -0.17 29.87
CA GLN A 360 6.17 0.71 30.18
C GLN A 360 5.73 1.99 30.89
N LYS A 361 4.62 2.60 30.46
CA LYS A 361 4.06 3.79 31.14
C LYS A 361 3.58 3.47 32.56
N ILE A 362 2.93 2.32 32.77
CA ILE A 362 2.50 1.91 34.10
C ILE A 362 3.71 1.72 35.01
N GLU A 363 4.78 1.11 34.50
CA GLU A 363 6.04 0.91 35.22
C GLU A 363 6.71 2.24 35.57
N GLU A 364 6.78 3.19 34.62
CA GLU A 364 7.30 4.53 34.87
C GLU A 364 6.48 5.30 35.93
N ILE A 365 5.15 5.13 35.96
CA ILE A 365 4.30 5.74 36.99
C ILE A 365 4.56 5.10 38.35
N TYR A 366 4.66 3.77 38.40
CA TYR A 366 4.94 3.04 39.63
C TYR A 366 6.29 3.46 40.24
N GLN A 367 7.34 3.55 39.41
CA GLN A 367 8.67 4.01 39.83
C GLN A 367 8.71 5.47 40.31
N LYS A 368 7.75 6.31 39.91
CA LYS A 368 7.64 7.71 40.40
C LYS A 368 6.85 7.83 41.70
N LEU A 369 6.11 6.79 42.09
CA LEU A 369 5.25 6.76 43.28
C LEU A 369 5.91 6.06 44.48
N GLY A 370 6.80 5.11 44.23
CA GLY A 370 7.70 4.52 45.23
C GLY A 370 9.00 5.30 45.32
#